data_AF-A0A379AHC8-F1
#
_entry.id   AF-A0A379AHC8-F1
#
_cell.length_a   1.000
_cell.length_b   1.000
_cell.length_c   1.000
_cell.angle_alpha   90.00
_cell.angle_beta   90.00
_cell.angle_gamma   90.00
#
_symmetry.space_group_name_H-M   'P 1'
#
loop_
_entity.id
_entity.type
_entity.pdbx_description
1 polymer ?
#
loop_
_entity_poly.entity_id
_entity_poly.type
_entity_poly.pdbx_seq_one_letter_code
_entity_poly.pdbx_strand_id
1 'polypeptide(L)' 'MTVLTGCTRTSYAIQTNDGRTIISDGKPSESDAGLLAYTDANGVKQQINKADVKAVSEVPKK' A
#
# COMPACT_ATOMS: atom_id res chain seq x y z
N MET A 1 18.33 -26.02 7.94
CA MET A 1 17.21 -25.70 7.03
C MET A 1 16.66 -24.36 7.47
N THR A 2 17.22 -23.27 6.93
CA THR A 2 16.69 -21.93 7.16
C THR A 2 15.40 -21.84 6.37
N VAL A 3 14.28 -22.17 7.01
CA VAL A 3 12.97 -21.77 6.51
C VAL A 3 13.02 -20.25 6.46
N LEU A 4 13.18 -19.73 5.25
CA LEU A 4 13.01 -18.32 4.94
C LEU A 4 11.66 -17.96 5.53
N THR A 5 11.69 -17.32 6.69
CA THR A 5 10.53 -16.70 7.34
C THR A 5 9.83 -15.97 6.22
N GLY A 6 8.69 -16.49 5.79
CA GLY A 6 7.98 -15.98 4.62
C GLY A 6 7.91 -14.48 4.81
N CYS A 7 8.65 -13.73 3.98
CA CYS A 7 8.51 -12.30 3.94
C CYS A 7 7.04 -12.12 3.60
N THR A 8 6.22 -11.83 4.61
CA THR A 8 4.81 -11.55 4.44
C THR A 8 4.78 -10.30 3.59
N ARG A 9 4.80 -10.47 2.28
CA ARG A 9 4.71 -9.39 1.31
C ARG A 9 3.23 -9.01 1.29
N THR A 10 2.79 -8.49 2.43
CA THR A 10 1.41 -8.09 2.67
C THR A 10 1.16 -6.94 1.73
N SER A 11 0.22 -7.13 0.83
CA SER A 11 -0.22 -6.03 -0.03
C SER A 11 -1.23 -5.21 0.76
N TYR A 12 -1.40 -3.95 0.42
CA TYR A 12 -2.35 -3.07 1.09
C TYR A 12 -3.30 -2.52 0.04
N ALA A 13 -4.60 -2.71 0.24
CA ALA A 13 -5.64 -2.08 -0.55
C ALA A 13 -5.95 -0.70 0.03
N ILE A 14 -5.61 0.33 -0.73
CA ILE A 14 -5.92 1.72 -0.44
C ILE A 14 -7.20 2.05 -1.20
N GLN A 15 -8.29 2.23 -0.46
CA GLN A 15 -9.57 2.68 -0.98
C GLN A 15 -9.59 4.20 -0.94
N THR A 16 -9.94 4.83 -2.06
CA THR A 16 -10.03 6.28 -2.19
C THR A 16 -11.48 6.74 -2.13
N ASN A 17 -11.69 8.02 -1.80
CA ASN A 17 -13.02 8.63 -1.77
C ASN A 17 -13.71 8.64 -3.14
N ASP A 18 -12.92 8.64 -4.22
CA ASP A 18 -13.38 8.55 -5.61
C ASP A 18 -13.84 7.13 -6.00
N GLY A 19 -13.72 6.14 -5.11
CA GLY A 19 -14.13 4.75 -5.36
C GLY A 19 -13.06 3.89 -6.02
N ARG A 20 -11.85 4.42 -6.24
CA ARG A 20 -10.71 3.64 -6.73
C ARG A 20 -10.12 2.81 -5.61
N THR A 21 -9.76 1.56 -5.92
CA THR A 21 -8.99 0.69 -5.03
C THR A 21 -7.60 0.50 -5.61
N ILE A 22 -6.58 0.87 -4.86
CA ILE A 22 -5.18 0.83 -5.28
C ILE A 22 -4.47 -0.24 -4.46
N ILE A 23 -3.75 -1.14 -5.13
CA ILE A 23 -3.02 -2.21 -4.45
C ILE A 23 -1.56 -1.82 -4.32
N SER A 24 -1.15 -1.55 -3.08
CA SER A 24 0.23 -1.29 -2.72
C SER A 24 0.96 -2.59 -2.40
N ASP A 25 2.16 -2.75 -2.94
CA ASP A 25 3.11 -3.78 -2.55
C ASP A 25 3.88 -3.32 -1.31
N GLY A 26 3.42 -3.75 -0.14
CA GLY A 26 3.93 -3.33 1.16
C GLY A 26 3.16 -2.16 1.77
N LYS A 27 3.51 -1.87 3.02
CA LYS A 27 2.80 -0.90 3.87
C LYS A 27 3.01 0.53 3.33
N PRO A 28 1.92 1.29 3.10
CA PRO A 28 2.05 2.69 2.72
C PRO A 28 2.65 3.50 3.89
N SER A 29 3.47 4.48 3.54
CA SER A 29 4.18 5.36 4.49
C SER A 29 3.81 6.82 4.23
N GLU A 30 4.06 7.69 5.20
CA GLU A 30 3.93 9.13 4.98
C GLU A 30 5.20 9.67 4.30
N SER A 31 5.02 10.57 3.35
CA SER A 31 6.11 11.32 2.70
C SER A 31 6.40 12.63 3.44
N ASP A 32 7.56 13.23 3.19
CA ASP A 32 7.93 14.54 3.75
C ASP A 32 6.94 15.67 3.38
N ALA A 33 6.18 15.49 2.29
CA ALA A 33 5.13 16.41 1.86
C ALA A 33 3.79 16.23 2.63
N GLY A 34 3.71 15.26 3.55
CA GLY A 34 2.47 14.90 4.27
C GLY A 34 1.49 14.06 3.44
N LEU A 35 1.92 13.57 2.27
CA LEU A 35 1.13 12.69 1.40
C LEU A 35 1.37 11.21 1.76
N LEU A 36 0.38 10.36 1.50
CA LEU A 36 0.53 8.92 1.63
C LEU A 36 1.32 8.37 0.44
N ALA A 37 2.56 7.99 0.68
CA ALA A 37 3.41 7.29 -0.27
C ALA A 37 3.12 5.78 -0.23
N TYR A 38 3.00 5.17 -1.39
CA TYR A 38 2.77 3.73 -1.54
C TYR A 38 3.49 3.21 -2.78
N THR A 39 3.78 1.92 -2.82
CA THR A 39 4.44 1.31 -3.98
C THR A 39 3.40 0.52 -4.73
N ASP A 40 3.06 0.90 -5.96
CA ASP A 40 2.05 0.18 -6.74
C ASP A 40 2.53 -1.24 -7.12
N ALA A 41 1.62 -2.10 -7.62
CA ALA A 41 1.93 -3.44 -8.11
C ALA A 41 3.07 -3.48 -9.16
N ASN A 42 3.28 -2.38 -9.87
CA ASN A 42 4.38 -2.22 -10.83
C ASN A 42 5.75 -1.91 -10.18
N GLY A 43 5.82 -1.81 -8.85
CA GLY A 43 7.04 -1.42 -8.13
C GLY A 43 7.33 0.09 -8.16
N VAL A 44 6.38 0.89 -8.63
CA VAL A 44 6.52 2.35 -8.77
C VAL A 44 6.03 3.03 -7.50
N LYS A 45 6.85 3.91 -6.92
CA LYS A 45 6.45 4.76 -5.80
C LYS A 45 5.49 5.83 -6.29
N GLN A 46 4.30 5.82 -5.72
CA GLN A 46 3.23 6.77 -5.97
C GLN A 46 2.89 7.51 -4.68
N GLN A 47 2.22 8.65 -4.81
CA GLN A 47 1.76 9.45 -3.69
C GLN A 47 0.30 9.83 -3.89
N ILE A 48 -0.47 9.79 -2.81
CA ILE A 48 -1.86 10.22 -2.79
C ILE A 48 -2.10 11.08 -1.55
N ASN A 49 -3.01 12.05 -1.66
CA ASN A 49 -3.39 12.85 -0.53
C ASN A 49 -4.11 11.98 0.51
N LYS A 50 -3.70 12.06 1.79
CA LYS A 50 -4.37 11.34 2.88
C LYS A 50 -5.85 11.73 3.00
N ALA A 51 -6.19 12.96 2.60
CA ALA A 51 -7.58 13.42 2.56
C ALA A 51 -8.44 12.65 1.53
N ASP A 52 -7.82 12.13 0.45
CA ASP A 52 -8.49 11.36 -0.58
C ASP A 52 -8.55 9.86 -0.26
N VAL A 53 -7.84 9.43 0.78
CA VAL A 53 -7.83 8.04 1.24
C VAL A 53 -9.00 7.82 2.19
N LYS A 54 -9.90 6.93 1.78
CA LYS A 54 -11.07 6.53 2.56
C LYS A 54 -10.72 5.47 3.61
N ALA A 55 -9.99 4.44 3.19
CA ALA A 55 -9.59 3.34 4.06
C ALA A 55 -8.37 2.62 3.49
N VAL A 56 -7.59 2.01 4.38
CA VAL A 56 -6.47 1.13 4.00
C VAL A 56 -6.69 -0.22 4.67
N SER A 57 -6.60 -1.30 3.92
CA SER A 57 -6.82 -2.67 4.41
C SER A 57 -5.70 -3.59 3.94
N GLU A 58 -5.27 -4.50 4.81
CA GLU A 58 -4.26 -5.51 4.47
C GLU A 58 -4.87 -6.58 3.58
N VAL A 59 -4.18 -6.86 2.47
CA VAL A 59 -4.52 -7.89 1.50
C VAL A 59 -3.49 -9.01 1.61
N PRO A 60 -3.88 -10.17 2.17
CA PRO A 60 -3.01 -11.34 2.14
C PRO A 60 -2.88 -11.83 0.70
N LYS A 61 -1.64 -11.89 0.18
CA LYS A 61 -1.33 -12.61 -1.05
C LYS A 61 -1.44 -14.11 -0.73
N LYS A 62 -2.45 -14.78 -1.29
CA LYS A 62 -2.60 -16.24 -1.22
C LYS A 62 -1.52 -16.95 -2.04
#